data_AF-Q9C6N7-F1
#
_entry.id   AF-Q9C6N7-F1
#
_cell.length_a   1.000
_cell.length_b   1.000
_cell.length_c   1.000
_cell.angle_alpha   90.00
_cell.angle_beta   90.00
_cell.angle_gamma   90.00
#
_symmetry.space_group_name_H-M   'P 1'
#
loop_
_entity.id
_entity.type
_entity.pdbx_description
1 polymer ?
#
loop_
_entity_poly.entity_id
_entity_poly.type
_entity_poly.pdbx_seq_one_letter_code
_entity_poly.pdbx_strand_id
1 'polypeptide(L)'
;MWTFTKTYTTTYTATLACAILYICAGNAHMGGVYLRLFGSNHYALESEDARDICEEVLEDIKKYGNTLKYTYANSFSFPECVDVSTPECAEVCYIRSRLFNNLCNQCYIWLCAKQISQIL
;
A
#
# COMPACT_ATOMS: atom_id res chain seq x y z
N MET A 1 -22.16 25.98 5.68
CA MET A 1 -22.47 24.79 6.49
C MET A 1 -21.59 23.66 5.98
N TRP A 2 -20.51 23.34 6.70
CA TRP A 2 -19.54 22.33 6.28
C TRP A 2 -20.10 20.95 6.60
N THR A 3 -20.66 20.25 5.61
CA THR A 3 -21.03 18.85 5.74
C THR A 3 -19.77 18.00 5.57
N PHE A 4 -19.24 17.53 6.71
CA PHE A 4 -18.33 16.39 6.78
C PHE A 4 -19.06 15.14 6.28
N THR A 5 -19.06 14.90 4.96
CA THR A 5 -19.57 13.67 4.35
C THR A 5 -18.40 12.77 3.96
N LYS A 6 -17.90 11.99 4.95
CA LYS A 6 -17.24 10.67 4.84
C LYS A 6 -16.46 10.38 6.14
N THR A 7 -17.16 10.21 7.26
CA THR A 7 -16.57 9.82 8.56
C THR A 7 -16.60 8.31 8.81
N TYR A 8 -16.58 7.51 7.74
CA TYR A 8 -16.17 6.12 7.81
C TYR A 8 -15.03 5.93 6.82
N THR A 9 -13.85 6.44 7.16
CA THR A 9 -12.64 5.72 6.75
C THR A 9 -12.76 4.39 7.47
N THR A 10 -13.29 3.40 6.76
CA THR A 10 -13.54 2.07 7.29
C THR A 10 -12.24 1.56 7.91
N THR A 11 -12.34 0.90 9.06
CA THR A 11 -11.19 0.45 9.85
C THR A 11 -10.17 -0.31 8.99
N TYR A 12 -10.64 -1.01 7.96
CA TYR A 12 -9.80 -1.71 6.98
C TYR A 12 -8.94 -0.76 6.13
N THR A 13 -9.49 0.32 5.58
CA THR A 13 -8.73 1.29 4.75
C THR A 13 -7.68 2.00 5.58
N ALA A 14 -8.02 2.38 6.81
CA ALA A 14 -7.06 2.98 7.75
C ALA A 14 -5.92 2.00 8.12
N THR A 15 -6.26 0.74 8.40
CA THR A 15 -5.27 -0.31 8.73
C THR A 15 -4.30 -0.53 7.56
N LEU A 16 -4.82 -0.64 6.33
CA LEU A 16 -3.99 -0.85 5.15
C LEU A 16 -3.13 0.37 4.83
N ALA A 17 -3.68 1.58 4.94
CA ALA A 17 -2.93 2.82 4.76
C ALA A 17 -1.78 2.94 5.78
N CYS A 18 -2.01 2.62 7.06
CA CYS A 18 -0.97 2.58 8.07
C CYS A 18 0.14 1.60 7.68
N ALA A 19 -0.22 0.40 7.23
CA ALA A 19 0.74 -0.61 6.81
C ALA A 19 1.65 -0.10 5.68
N ILE A 20 1.04 0.50 4.65
CA ILE A 20 1.77 1.07 3.50
C ILE A 20 2.68 2.20 3.94
N LEU A 21 2.21 3.14 4.77
CA LEU A 21 3.03 4.26 5.22
C LEU A 21 4.25 3.81 6.03
N TYR A 22 4.12 2.79 6.89
CA TYR A 22 5.26 2.22 7.61
C TYR A 22 6.26 1.54 6.67
N ILE A 23 5.79 0.86 5.62
CA ILE A 23 6.66 0.29 4.58
C ILE A 23 7.42 1.41 3.86
N CYS A 24 6.73 2.49 3.46
CA CYS A 24 7.37 3.66 2.84
C CYS A 24 8.45 4.28 3.73
N ALA A 25 8.21 4.34 5.03
CA ALA A 25 9.16 4.84 6.02
C ALA A 25 10.33 3.87 6.32
N GLY A 26 10.41 2.71 5.65
CA GLY A 26 11.44 1.69 5.90
C GLY A 26 11.22 0.87 7.18
N ASN A 27 10.07 1.01 7.84
CA ASN A 27 9.71 0.24 9.02
C ASN A 27 8.91 -1.02 8.63
N ALA A 28 9.61 -1.98 8.01
CA ALA A 28 9.01 -3.22 7.51
C ALA A 28 8.34 -4.06 8.62
N HIS A 29 8.84 -3.98 9.87
CA HIS A 29 8.23 -4.68 11.01
C HIS A 29 6.83 -4.16 11.30
N MET A 30 6.67 -2.84 11.51
CA MET A 30 5.35 -2.26 11.76
C MET A 30 4.43 -2.41 10.55
N GLY A 31 4.97 -2.27 9.33
CA GLY A 31 4.25 -2.57 8.10
C GLY A 31 3.65 -3.98 8.10
N GLY A 32 4.48 -4.98 8.45
CA GLY A 32 4.05 -6.38 8.56
C GLY A 32 2.97 -6.62 9.62
N VAL A 33 3.09 -5.97 10.80
CA VAL A 33 2.07 -6.05 11.86
C VAL A 33 0.71 -5.57 11.37
N TYR A 34 0.65 -4.41 10.70
CA TYR A 34 -0.61 -3.87 10.18
C TYR A 34 -1.18 -4.69 9.01
N LEU A 35 -0.34 -5.24 8.14
CA LEU A 35 -0.79 -6.16 7.08
C LEU A 35 -1.38 -7.44 7.64
N ARG A 36 -0.78 -8.01 8.69
CA ARG A 36 -1.35 -9.16 9.40
C ARG A 36 -2.69 -8.82 10.03
N LEU A 37 -2.80 -7.65 10.68
CA LEU A 37 -4.07 -7.18 11.25
C LEU A 37 -5.14 -7.05 10.18
N PHE A 38 -4.80 -6.48 9.02
CA PHE A 38 -5.70 -6.38 7.88
C PHE A 38 -6.12 -7.76 7.36
N GLY A 39 -5.16 -8.64 7.08
CA GLY A 39 -5.38 -10.01 6.60
C GLY A 39 -6.23 -10.87 7.53
N SER A 40 -6.08 -10.68 8.84
CA SER A 40 -6.78 -11.50 9.84
C SER A 40 -8.21 -11.02 10.12
N ASN A 41 -8.51 -9.73 9.92
CA ASN A 41 -9.77 -9.13 10.37
C ASN A 41 -10.65 -8.60 9.23
N HIS A 42 -10.11 -8.47 8.01
CA HIS A 42 -10.80 -7.80 6.91
C HIS A 42 -10.78 -8.66 5.65
N TYR A 43 -9.68 -8.64 4.88
CA TYR A 43 -9.58 -9.29 3.58
C TYR A 43 -8.22 -9.96 3.42
N ALA A 44 -8.17 -11.10 2.72
CA ALA A 44 -6.91 -11.73 2.33
C ALA A 44 -6.05 -10.76 1.50
N LEU A 45 -4.73 -10.77 1.69
CA LEU A 45 -3.82 -9.80 1.06
C LEU A 45 -3.80 -9.92 -0.47
N GLU A 46 -4.07 -11.11 -0.97
CA GLU A 46 -4.13 -11.47 -2.39
C GLU A 46 -5.53 -11.37 -3.00
N SER A 47 -6.52 -10.84 -2.27
CA SER A 47 -7.89 -10.69 -2.79
C SER A 47 -8.02 -9.47 -3.73
N GLU A 48 -9.06 -9.49 -4.55
CA GLU A 48 -9.46 -8.32 -5.35
C GLU A 48 -9.89 -7.15 -4.45
N ASP A 49 -10.58 -7.41 -3.34
CA ASP A 49 -10.97 -6.36 -2.37
C ASP A 49 -9.74 -5.61 -1.82
N ALA A 50 -8.69 -6.34 -1.43
CA ALA A 50 -7.46 -5.72 -0.91
C ALA A 50 -6.78 -4.83 -1.95
N ARG A 51 -6.88 -5.20 -3.23
CA ARG A 51 -6.42 -4.39 -4.35
C ARG A 51 -7.27 -3.13 -4.53
N ASP A 52 -8.59 -3.24 -4.52
CA ASP A 52 -9.49 -2.08 -4.66
C ASP A 52 -9.27 -1.07 -3.52
N ILE A 53 -9.04 -1.55 -2.30
CA ILE A 53 -8.71 -0.70 -1.15
C ILE A 53 -7.34 -0.03 -1.33
N CYS A 54 -6.34 -0.74 -1.88
CA CYS A 54 -5.07 -0.12 -2.24
C CYS A 54 -5.24 1.02 -3.26
N GLU A 55 -6.13 0.86 -4.24
CA GLU A 55 -6.46 1.91 -5.21
C GLU A 55 -7.11 3.12 -4.54
N GLU A 56 -8.04 2.89 -3.61
CA GLU A 56 -8.65 3.97 -2.80
C GLU A 56 -7.57 4.76 -2.02
N VAL A 57 -6.67 4.06 -1.34
CA VAL A 57 -5.58 4.69 -0.57
C VAL A 57 -4.64 5.49 -1.48
N LEU A 58 -4.28 4.93 -2.64
CA LEU A 58 -3.42 5.60 -3.61
C LEU A 58 -4.05 6.89 -4.16
N GLU A 59 -5.33 6.83 -4.55
CA GLU A 59 -6.08 8.00 -5.04
C GLU A 59 -6.24 9.09 -3.96
N ASP A 60 -6.40 8.69 -2.70
CA ASP A 60 -6.41 9.65 -1.59
C ASP A 60 -5.04 10.31 -1.38
N ILE A 61 -3.95 9.55 -1.45
CA ILE A 61 -2.59 10.10 -1.29
C ILE A 61 -2.20 11.00 -2.45
N LYS A 62 -2.58 10.68 -3.69
CA LYS A 62 -2.34 11.52 -4.88
C LYS A 62 -2.84 12.95 -4.70
N LYS A 63 -3.92 13.17 -3.96
CA LYS A 63 -4.45 14.51 -3.64
C LYS A 63 -3.44 15.39 -2.89
N TYR A 64 -2.49 14.77 -2.19
CA TYR A 64 -1.47 15.44 -1.38
C TYR A 64 -0.07 15.43 -2.02
N GLY A 65 0.12 14.74 -3.16
CA GLY A 65 1.43 14.46 -3.76
C GLY A 65 2.28 15.68 -4.14
N ASN A 66 1.64 16.83 -4.44
CA ASN A 66 2.38 18.06 -4.76
C ASN A 66 3.11 18.67 -3.54
N THR A 67 2.73 18.27 -2.32
CA THR A 67 3.23 18.86 -1.07
C THR A 67 4.41 18.09 -0.48
N LEU A 68 4.52 16.78 -0.73
CA LEU A 68 5.43 15.89 0.02
C LEU A 68 6.70 15.49 -0.75
N LYS A 69 6.71 15.60 -2.09
CA LYS A 69 7.85 15.42 -3.01
C LYS A 69 8.94 14.44 -2.56
N TYR A 70 8.72 13.15 -2.86
CA TYR A 70 9.71 12.07 -2.90
C TYR A 70 10.47 11.83 -1.59
N THR A 71 9.91 12.22 -0.45
CA THR A 71 10.50 12.03 0.87
C THR A 71 10.89 10.57 1.10
N TYR A 72 10.06 9.64 0.64
CA TYR A 72 10.25 8.21 0.90
C TYR A 72 10.77 7.42 -0.31
N ALA A 73 10.97 8.07 -1.45
CA ALA A 73 11.33 7.38 -2.69
C ALA A 73 12.69 6.68 -2.60
N ASN A 74 13.66 7.31 -1.95
CA ASN A 74 15.03 6.79 -1.80
C ASN A 74 15.17 5.78 -0.65
N SER A 75 14.26 5.79 0.32
CA SER A 75 14.28 4.89 1.47
C SER A 75 13.43 3.63 1.29
N PHE A 76 12.64 3.56 0.21
CA PHE A 76 11.77 2.42 -0.03
C PHE A 76 12.57 1.17 -0.37
N SER A 77 12.39 0.14 0.44
CA SER A 77 12.75 -1.24 0.12
C SER A 77 11.51 -2.12 0.26
N PHE A 78 11.39 -3.12 -0.60
CA PHE A 78 10.37 -4.14 -0.43
C PHE A 78 10.53 -4.80 0.95
N PRO A 79 9.45 -4.96 1.73
CA PRO A 79 9.57 -5.49 3.08
C PRO A 79 9.98 -6.96 3.04
N GLU A 80 11.01 -7.27 3.83
CA GLU A 80 11.40 -8.63 4.19
C GLU A 80 11.27 -8.76 5.70
N CYS A 81 10.21 -9.41 6.18
CA CYS A 81 10.11 -9.77 7.59
C CYS A 81 9.47 -11.16 7.74
N VAL A 82 9.69 -11.78 8.91
CA VAL A 82 9.17 -13.12 9.25
C VAL A 82 7.65 -13.20 9.07
N ASP A 83 6.98 -12.06 9.25
CA ASP A 83 5.53 -11.98 9.29
C ASP A 83 4.91 -11.70 7.91
N VAL A 84 5.64 -10.98 7.06
CA VAL A 84 5.24 -10.59 5.71
C VAL A 84 6.50 -10.50 4.85
N SER A 85 6.57 -11.39 3.87
CA SER A 85 7.61 -11.37 2.84
C SER A 85 7.03 -10.88 1.53
N THR A 86 7.81 -10.05 0.85
CA THR A 86 7.53 -9.66 -0.53
C THR A 86 7.57 -10.90 -1.42
N PRO A 87 6.52 -11.23 -2.20
CA PRO A 87 6.57 -12.35 -3.12
C PRO A 87 7.69 -12.14 -4.14
N GLU A 88 8.31 -13.25 -4.54
CA GLU A 88 9.37 -13.26 -5.56
C GLU A 88 8.91 -12.64 -6.89
N CYS A 89 7.60 -12.61 -7.17
CA CYS A 89 7.05 -11.95 -8.36
C CYS A 89 7.17 -10.42 -8.35
N ALA A 90 7.40 -9.76 -7.21
CA ALA A 90 7.08 -8.35 -7.04
C ALA A 90 7.89 -7.43 -7.96
N GLU A 91 9.19 -7.71 -8.11
CA GLU A 91 10.04 -6.92 -9.00
C GLU A 91 9.65 -7.09 -10.47
N VAL A 92 9.42 -8.33 -10.91
CA VAL A 92 9.03 -8.64 -12.29
C VAL A 92 7.65 -8.04 -12.60
N CYS A 93 6.71 -8.16 -11.67
CA CYS A 93 5.39 -7.55 -11.75
C CYS A 93 5.48 -6.02 -11.82
N TYR A 94 6.34 -5.37 -11.03
CA TYR A 94 6.56 -3.91 -11.13
C TYR A 94 7.07 -3.48 -12.51
N ILE A 95 8.05 -4.19 -13.04
CA ILE A 95 8.63 -3.88 -14.35
C ILE A 95 7.56 -4.03 -15.44
N ARG A 96 6.77 -5.12 -15.37
CA ARG A 96 5.71 -5.40 -16.35
C ARG A 96 4.48 -4.51 -16.19
N SER A 97 4.16 -4.06 -14.98
CA SER A 97 2.97 -3.24 -14.72
C SER A 97 3.05 -1.87 -15.38
N ARG A 98 4.25 -1.29 -15.48
CA ARG A 98 4.50 -0.05 -16.21
C ARG A 98 4.13 -0.13 -17.70
N LEU A 99 4.06 -1.34 -18.27
CA LEU A 99 3.85 -1.57 -19.70
C LEU A 99 2.46 -2.14 -20.02
N PHE A 100 1.85 -2.91 -19.11
CA PHE A 100 0.67 -3.73 -19.45
C PHE A 100 -0.48 -3.71 -18.45
N ASN A 101 -0.41 -2.94 -17.34
CA ASN A 101 -1.43 -2.93 -16.27
C ASN A 101 -1.82 -4.33 -15.73
N ASN A 102 -0.98 -5.34 -15.97
CA ASN A 102 -1.26 -6.72 -15.61
C ASN A 102 -0.51 -7.04 -14.30
N LEU A 103 -1.27 -7.03 -13.21
CA LEU A 103 -0.76 -7.20 -11.84
C LEU A 103 -1.40 -8.44 -11.25
N CYS A 104 -0.57 -9.34 -10.71
CA CYS A 104 -1.13 -10.36 -9.83
C CYS A 104 -1.54 -9.70 -8.52
N ASN A 105 -2.66 -10.14 -7.95
CA ASN A 105 -3.18 -9.57 -6.71
C ASN A 105 -2.18 -9.73 -5.55
N GLN A 106 -1.41 -10.82 -5.56
CA GLN A 106 -0.40 -11.12 -4.55
C GLN A 106 0.72 -10.06 -4.46
N CYS A 107 1.07 -9.42 -5.57
CA CYS A 107 2.13 -8.41 -5.61
C CYS A 107 1.57 -6.97 -5.49
N TYR A 108 0.25 -6.76 -5.59
CA TYR A 108 -0.37 -5.43 -5.74
C TYR A 108 -0.09 -4.48 -4.56
N ILE A 109 -0.23 -4.95 -3.31
CA ILE A 109 -0.07 -4.08 -2.14
C ILE A 109 1.35 -3.51 -2.08
N TRP A 110 2.36 -4.27 -2.47
CA TRP A 110 3.77 -3.82 -2.42
C TRP A 110 4.07 -2.83 -3.53
N LEU A 111 3.40 -2.99 -4.66
CA LEU A 111 3.49 -2.07 -5.79
C LEU A 111 2.76 -0.77 -5.47
N CYS A 112 1.62 -0.85 -4.79
CA CYS A 112 0.93 0.31 -4.24
C CYS A 112 1.84 1.06 -3.25
N ALA A 113 2.49 0.36 -2.32
CA ALA A 113 3.44 0.97 -1.40
C ALA A 113 4.61 1.67 -2.12
N LYS A 114 5.18 1.04 -3.15
CA LYS A 114 6.22 1.64 -3.98
C LYS A 114 5.74 2.87 -4.77
N GLN A 115 4.50 2.87 -5.25
CA GLN A 115 3.93 4.04 -5.93
C GLN A 115 3.68 5.18 -4.94
N ILE A 116 3.14 4.87 -3.77
CA ILE A 116 2.91 5.83 -2.70
C ILE A 116 4.22 6.44 -2.22
N SER A 117 5.30 5.65 -2.05
CA SER A 117 6.61 6.17 -1.69
C SER A 117 7.23 7.09 -2.75
N GLN A 118 6.79 7.00 -4.01
CA GLN A 118 7.20 7.89 -5.09
C GLN A 118 6.37 9.17 -5.15
N ILE A 119 5.19 9.18 -4.54
CA ILE A 119 4.32 10.36 -4.44
C ILE A 119 4.67 11.18 -3.20
N LEU A 120 4.90 10.49 -2.08
CA LEU A 120 5.28 11.06 -0.79
C LEU A 120 6.76 11.36 -0.73
#